data_AF-A0A970S9N6-F1
#
_entry.id   AF-A0A970S9N6-F1
#
_cell.length_a   1.000
_cell.length_b   1.000
_cell.length_c   1.000
_cell.angle_alpha   90.00
_cell.angle_beta   90.00
_cell.angle_gamma   90.00
#
_symmetry.space_group_name_H-M   'P 1'
#
loop_
_entity.id
_entity.type
_entity.pdbx_description
1 polymer ?
#
loop_
_entity_poly.entity_id
_entity_poly.type
_entity_poly.pdbx_seq_one_letter_code
_entity_poly.pdbx_strand_id
1 'polypeptide(L)'
;MRKIRCAYCGRDGKIDAWDQGETNESSTLFKYLGHNPLSGHMHFQCPFCGIVSLISPMAVLRDEALIADYCHLRESGKVWSNI
;
A
#
# COMPACT_ATOMS: atom_id res chain seq x y z
N MET A 1 12.10 -1.29 7.68
CA MET A 1 11.36 -0.36 6.79
C MET A 1 11.05 -1.01 5.44
N ARG A 2 9.79 -0.97 4.96
CA ARG A 2 9.39 -1.51 3.65
C ARG A 2 9.23 -0.41 2.61
N LYS A 3 9.62 -0.70 1.36
CA LYS A 3 9.48 0.23 0.22
C LYS A 3 8.07 0.16 -0.36
N ILE A 4 7.53 1.33 -0.68
CA ILE A 4 6.21 1.50 -1.29
C ILE A 4 6.32 2.47 -2.48
N ARG A 5 5.68 2.15 -3.60
CA ARG A 5 5.54 3.05 -4.74
C ARG A 5 4.12 3.57 -4.83
N CYS A 6 3.94 4.87 -4.90
CA CYS A 6 2.63 5.46 -5.18
C CYS A 6 2.24 5.13 -6.62
N ALA A 7 1.10 4.47 -6.84
CA ALA A 7 0.62 4.18 -8.19
C ALA A 7 0.22 5.45 -8.97
N TYR A 8 -0.15 6.51 -8.25
CA TYR A 8 -0.65 7.75 -8.84
C TYR A 8 0.46 8.72 -9.27
N CYS A 9 1.48 8.94 -8.42
CA CYS A 9 2.58 9.86 -8.74
C CYS A 9 3.89 9.15 -9.10
N GLY A 10 3.93 7.82 -9.08
CA GLY A 10 5.09 7.00 -9.43
C GLY A 10 6.26 7.07 -8.45
N ARG A 11 6.19 7.92 -7.41
CA ARG A 11 7.28 8.12 -6.46
C ARG A 11 7.35 7.01 -5.43
N ASP A 12 8.58 6.62 -5.14
CA ASP A 12 8.92 5.67 -4.09
C ASP A 12 8.99 6.37 -2.74
N GLY A 13 8.59 5.65 -1.70
CA GLY A 13 8.73 6.05 -0.31
C GLY A 13 8.81 4.83 0.59
N LYS A 14 8.63 5.07 1.88
CA LYS A 14 8.72 4.03 2.91
C LYS A 14 7.43 3.98 3.72
N ILE A 15 6.99 2.79 4.10
CA ILE A 15 6.06 2.62 5.20
C ILE A 15 6.85 2.21 6.44
N ASP A 16 6.49 2.81 7.57
CA ASP A 16 7.00 2.34 8.84
C ASP A 16 6.22 1.09 9.24
N ALA A 17 6.95 -0.02 9.39
CA ALA A 17 6.36 -1.28 9.80
C ALA A 17 6.37 -1.26 11.33
N TRP A 18 5.25 -0.85 11.92
CA TRP A 18 4.93 -0.87 13.36
C TRP A 18 6.13 -0.92 14.32
N ASP A 19 6.34 0.21 14.99
CA ASP A 19 6.97 0.29 16.32
C ASP A 19 8.48 0.05 16.41
N GLN A 20 9.25 0.62 15.50
CA GLN A 20 10.68 0.89 15.77
C GLN A 20 10.95 2.35 15.49
N GLY A 21 11.13 3.10 16.58
CA GLY A 21 11.40 4.54 16.59
C GLY A 21 12.72 4.91 15.94
N GLU A 22 12.79 4.79 14.61
CA GLU A 22 13.83 5.39 13.81
C GLU A 22 13.31 6.66 13.17
N THR A 23 13.77 7.77 13.73
CA THR A 23 13.70 9.14 13.25
C THR A 23 14.42 9.28 11.91
N ASN A 24 13.91 8.67 10.85
CA ASN A 24 14.52 8.71 9.53
C ASN A 24 13.60 9.44 8.54
N GLU A 25 14.04 10.64 8.16
CA GLU A 25 13.56 11.51 7.07
C GLU A 25 12.08 11.37 6.68
N SER A 26 11.22 12.02 7.47
CA SER A 26 9.76 12.04 7.31
C SER A 26 9.27 12.46 5.91
N SER A 27 10.10 13.11 5.10
CA SER A 27 9.73 13.63 3.78
C SER A 27 9.34 12.54 2.77
N THR A 28 9.79 11.29 2.98
CA THR A 28 9.49 10.15 2.07
C THR A 28 8.59 9.09 2.71
N LEU A 29 8.10 9.36 3.93
CA LEU A 29 7.31 8.41 4.71
C LEU A 29 5.82 8.50 4.35
N PHE A 30 5.23 7.36 3.99
CA PHE A 30 3.80 7.26 3.79
C PHE A 30 3.11 7.23 5.15
N LYS A 31 2.19 8.18 5.35
CA LYS A 31 1.50 8.34 6.63
C LYS A 31 0.39 7.31 6.77
N TYR A 32 0.43 6.48 7.80
CA TYR A 32 -0.66 5.58 8.15
C TYR A 32 -1.85 6.38 8.71
N LEU A 33 -3.03 6.18 8.13
CA LEU A 33 -4.27 6.87 8.54
C LEU A 33 -5.25 5.95 9.30
N GLY A 34 -4.92 4.67 9.44
CA GLY A 34 -5.80 3.66 9.99
C GLY A 34 -6.09 2.55 8.98
N HIS A 35 -7.06 1.71 9.29
CA HIS A 35 -7.48 0.61 8.43
C HIS A 35 -9.00 0.56 8.32
N ASN A 36 -9.49 -0.09 7.26
CA ASN A 36 -10.89 -0.41 7.13
C ASN A 36 -11.26 -1.53 8.13
N PRO A 37 -12.20 -1.32 9.06
CA PRO A 37 -12.54 -2.32 10.09
C PRO A 37 -13.23 -3.57 9.54
N LEU A 38 -13.83 -3.50 8.35
CA LEU A 38 -14.50 -4.62 7.71
C LEU A 38 -13.54 -5.44 6.85
N SER A 39 -12.75 -4.79 5.99
CA SER A 39 -11.87 -5.48 5.03
C SER A 39 -10.43 -5.65 5.50
N GLY A 40 -10.06 -5.02 6.61
CA GLY A 40 -8.69 -5.00 7.14
C GLY A 40 -7.69 -4.18 6.33
N HIS A 41 -8.07 -3.58 5.20
CA HIS A 41 -7.14 -2.83 4.35
C HIS A 41 -6.56 -1.62 5.07
N MET A 42 -5.26 -1.41 4.94
CA MET A 42 -4.52 -0.31 5.55
C MET A 42 -4.56 0.92 4.64
N HIS A 43 -4.82 2.09 5.22
CA HIS A 43 -4.81 3.37 4.53
C HIS A 43 -3.47 4.08 4.72
N PHE A 44 -2.78 4.36 3.61
CA PHE A 44 -1.52 5.09 3.61
C PHE A 44 -1.58 6.32 2.70
N GLN A 45 -1.24 7.49 3.23
CA GLN A 45 -1.16 8.72 2.47
C GLN A 45 0.23 8.93 1.88
N CYS A 46 0.30 9.16 0.57
CA CYS A 46 1.53 9.50 -0.11
C CYS A 46 2.03 10.90 0.30
N PRO A 47 3.29 11.06 0.74
CA PRO A 47 3.80 12.36 1.19
C PRO A 47 4.00 13.35 0.05
N PHE A 48 4.03 12.88 -1.20
CA PHE A 48 4.34 13.73 -2.34
C PHE A 48 3.13 14.22 -3.14
N CYS A 49 2.01 13.49 -3.12
CA CYS A 49 0.80 13.88 -3.87
C CYS A 49 -0.46 13.90 -2.99
N GLY A 50 -0.36 13.50 -1.72
CA GLY A 50 -1.47 13.54 -0.77
C GLY A 50 -2.55 12.47 -0.97
N ILE A 51 -2.49 11.67 -2.04
CA ILE A 51 -3.44 10.58 -2.30
C ILE A 51 -3.32 9.48 -1.25
N VAL A 52 -4.47 8.97 -0.81
CA VAL A 52 -4.58 7.85 0.12
C VAL A 52 -4.75 6.56 -0.67
N SER A 53 -3.78 5.65 -0.50
CA SER A 53 -3.81 4.32 -1.10
C SER A 53 -4.29 3.28 -0.08
N LEU A 54 -5.03 2.30 -0.58
CA LEU A 54 -5.45 1.10 0.15
C LEU A 54 -4.45 -0.03 -0.08
N ILE A 55 -3.94 -0.63 1.00
CA ILE A 55 -2.97 -1.72 0.95
C ILE A 55 -3.53 -2.92 1.72
N SER A 56 -3.51 -4.09 1.08
CA SER A 56 -3.86 -5.35 1.77
C SER A 56 -2.83 -5.64 2.87
N PRO A 57 -3.24 -6.04 4.10
CA PRO A 57 -2.31 -6.46 5.14
C PRO A 57 -1.38 -7.58 4.69
N MET A 58 -1.90 -8.48 3.83
CA MET A 58 -1.12 -9.58 3.27
C MET A 58 -0.02 -9.12 2.31
N ALA A 59 -0.22 -7.99 1.61
CA ALA A 59 0.82 -7.40 0.79
C ALA A 59 1.95 -6.88 1.68
N VAL A 60 1.62 -6.28 2.83
CA VAL A 60 2.62 -5.78 3.78
C VAL A 60 3.48 -6.91 4.34
N LEU A 61 2.95 -8.14 4.50
CA LEU A 61 3.72 -9.27 5.03
C LEU A 61 4.69 -9.91 4.03
N ARG A 62 4.48 -9.71 2.73
CA ARG A 62 5.39 -10.23 1.69
C ARG A 62 6.58 -9.29 1.55
N ASP A 63 7.80 -9.82 1.46
CA ASP A 63 9.04 -9.03 1.30
C ASP A 63 9.22 -8.45 -0.12
N GLU A 64 8.11 -8.23 -0.82
CA GLU A 64 8.08 -7.68 -2.17
C GLU A 64 7.83 -6.17 -2.12
N ALA A 65 8.27 -5.46 -3.18
CA ALA A 65 8.01 -4.05 -3.32
C ALA A 65 6.49 -3.79 -3.40
N LEU A 66 5.97 -2.98 -2.47
CA LEU A 66 4.55 -2.65 -2.42
C LEU A 66 4.22 -1.60 -3.48
N ILE A 67 3.21 -1.87 -4.30
CA ILE A 67 2.60 -0.85 -5.14
C ILE A 67 1.30 -0.41 -4.47
N ALA A 68 1.19 0.89 -4.22
CA ALA A 68 0.08 1.53 -3.56
C ALA A 68 -1.09 1.76 -4.55
N ASP A 69 -1.62 0.67 -5.07
CA ASP A 69 -2.97 0.56 -5.60
C ASP A 69 -3.36 -0.91 -5.51
N TYR A 70 -4.25 -1.24 -4.58
CA TYR A 70 -5.10 -2.41 -4.77
C TYR A 70 -6.23 -2.02 -5.74
N CYS A 71 -5.89 -1.50 -6.93
CA CYS A 71 -6.80 -1.64 -8.05
C CYS A 71 -6.89 -3.13 -8.28
N HIS A 72 -8.02 -3.74 -7.88
CA HIS A 72 -8.43 -5.09 -8.17
C HIS A 72 -7.42 -5.79 -9.07
N LEU A 73 -6.53 -6.60 -8.49
CA LEU A 73 -5.96 -7.69 -9.26
C LEU A 73 -7.18 -8.37 -9.86
N ARG A 74 -7.43 -8.09 -11.16
CA ARG A 74 -8.41 -8.78 -11.97
C ARG A 74 -8.28 -10.22 -11.54
N GLU A 75 -9.38 -10.78 -11.05
CA GLU A 75 -9.52 -12.21 -10.87
C GLU A 75 -8.97 -12.85 -12.15
N SER A 76 -7.73 -13.32 -12.05
CA SER A 76 -7.11 -14.04 -13.13
C SER A 76 -7.67 -15.44 -13.00
N GLY A 77 -8.81 -15.66 -13.66
CA GLY A 77 -9.35 -16.99 -13.88
C GLY A 77 -10.78 -17.20 -13.41
N LYS A 78 -11.75 -16.80 -14.23
CA LYS A 78 -12.52 -17.73 -15.08
C LYS A 78 -13.56 -16.95 -15.88
N VAL A 79 -13.19 -16.60 -17.12
CA VAL A 79 -14.18 -16.53 -18.20
C VAL A 79 -14.69 -17.95 -18.38
N TRP A 80 -15.84 -18.27 -17.81
CA TRP A 80 -16.67 -19.37 -18.30
C TRP A 80 -17.65 -18.77 -19.31
N SER A 81 -17.12 -18.43 -20.48
CA SER A 81 -17.90 -18.53 -21.71
C SER A 81 -17.79 -19.99 -22.13
N ASN A 82 -18.88 -20.74 -21.96
CA ASN A 82 -19.30 -21.87 -22.81
C ASN A 82 -20.48 -22.58 -22.14
N ILE A 83 -21.69 -22.22 -22.55
CA ILE A 83 -22.78 -23.05 -23.13
C ILE A 83 -24.04 -22.19 -23.21
#